data_AF-A0A1W9TUL4-F1
#
_entry.id   AF-A0A1W9TUL4-F1
#
_cell.length_a   1.000
_cell.length_b   1.000
_cell.length_c   1.000
_cell.angle_alpha   90.00
_cell.angle_beta   90.00
_cell.angle_gamma   90.00
#
_symmetry.space_group_name_H-M   'P 1'
#
loop_
_entity.id
_entity.type
_entity.pdbx_description
1 polymer ?
#
loop_
_entity_poly.entity_id
_entity_poly.type
_entity_poly.pdbx_seq_one_letter_code
_entity_poly.pdbx_strand_id
1 'polypeptide(L)'
;MKLKIIKTISFFVIVSILILLGMSCGDKKETEPPRPASDHSESFTFFDIGKNTIISGEVKEGLNKILGDDAIEPKNIIDLEINYKGFLKEYFADLDKLNKKLNSPLGERVEHNTVKLMYRYLQNKNVSFDYVEIVYSEFTRKPVLIKVHFKKDGSKTIETLKQKYGTPEVINWGGENSKSLYWKKNNDVLILSFVPDQFGKPECQINIYFKNALEKLLEAEQKEKEKTRRERTKSGKTAF
;
A
#
# COMPACT_ATOMS: atom_id res chain seq x y z
N MET A 1 56.86 -10.44 -53.69
CA MET A 1 55.82 -11.06 -52.81
C MET A 1 55.73 -10.44 -51.41
N LYS A 2 56.83 -10.01 -50.78
CA LYS A 2 56.85 -9.51 -49.39
C LYS A 2 56.14 -8.16 -49.14
N LEU A 3 56.07 -7.26 -50.13
CA LEU A 3 55.49 -5.92 -49.94
C LEU A 3 53.95 -5.88 -49.93
N LYS A 4 53.28 -6.81 -50.64
CA LYS A 4 51.81 -6.93 -50.61
C LYS A 4 51.32 -7.52 -49.29
N ILE A 5 52.05 -8.48 -48.73
CA ILE A 5 51.73 -9.13 -47.44
C ILE A 5 51.80 -8.13 -46.28
N ILE A 6 52.78 -7.21 -46.28
CA ILE A 6 52.90 -6.18 -45.23
C ILE A 6 51.74 -5.18 -45.26
N LYS A 7 51.25 -4.79 -46.45
CA LYS A 7 50.08 -3.89 -46.57
C LYS A 7 48.78 -4.58 -46.12
N THR A 8 48.61 -5.86 -46.41
CA THR A 8 47.43 -6.62 -45.97
C THR A 8 47.44 -6.84 -44.45
N ILE A 9 48.59 -7.16 -43.86
CA ILE A 9 48.75 -7.30 -42.40
C ILE A 9 48.52 -5.95 -41.70
N SER A 10 49.06 -4.85 -42.24
CA SER A 10 48.85 -3.50 -41.68
C SER A 10 47.38 -3.06 -41.72
N PHE A 11 46.65 -3.40 -42.79
CA PHE A 11 45.21 -3.12 -42.88
C PHE A 11 44.40 -3.94 -41.88
N PHE A 12 44.69 -5.24 -41.71
CA PHE A 12 44.01 -6.08 -40.73
C PHE A 12 44.28 -5.65 -39.28
N VAL A 13 45.50 -5.22 -38.94
CA VAL A 13 45.82 -4.72 -37.59
C VAL A 13 45.08 -3.41 -37.29
N ILE A 14 44.98 -2.49 -38.26
CA ILE A 14 44.23 -1.23 -38.09
C ILE A 14 42.73 -1.49 -37.93
N VAL A 15 42.15 -2.41 -38.72
CA VAL A 15 40.74 -2.79 -38.61
C VAL A 15 40.45 -3.49 -37.28
N SER A 16 41.33 -4.38 -36.80
CA SER A 16 41.18 -5.02 -35.49
C SER A 16 41.29 -4.04 -34.32
N ILE A 17 42.14 -3.01 -34.41
CA ILE A 17 42.22 -1.95 -33.39
C ILE A 17 40.96 -1.06 -33.40
N LEU A 18 40.39 -0.75 -34.58
CA LEU A 18 39.13 0.00 -34.68
C LEU A 18 37.92 -0.78 -34.15
N ILE A 19 37.90 -2.11 -34.31
CA ILE A 19 36.82 -2.97 -33.78
C ILE A 19 36.92 -3.08 -32.24
N LEU A 20 38.13 -3.10 -31.68
CA LEU A 20 38.35 -3.10 -30.22
C LEU A 20 37.99 -1.77 -29.54
N LEU A 21 38.01 -0.65 -30.28
CA LEU A 21 37.57 0.66 -29.78
C LEU A 21 36.03 0.86 -29.85
N GLY A 22 35.31 -0.03 -30.55
CA GLY A 22 33.84 0.03 -30.69
C GLY A 22 33.04 -0.82 -29.70
N MET A 23 33.70 -1.59 -28.82
CA MET A 23 33.07 -2.46 -27.81
C MET A 23 33.21 -1.93 -26.37
N SER A 24 33.38 -0.61 -26.22
CA SER A 24 33.18 0.09 -24.95
C SER A 24 31.94 0.99 -25.01
N CYS A 25 30.79 0.39 -25.37
CA CYS A 25 29.52 0.85 -24.84
C CYS A 25 29.44 0.37 -23.39
N GLY A 26 30.22 1.03 -22.53
CA GLY A 26 29.90 1.03 -21.11
C GLY A 26 28.58 1.75 -20.98
N ASP A 27 27.49 0.97 -20.81
CA ASP A 27 26.30 1.43 -20.11
C ASP A 27 26.78 1.84 -18.72
N LYS A 28 27.24 3.08 -18.61
CA LYS A 28 27.23 3.80 -17.36
C LYS A 28 25.74 3.91 -17.04
N LYS A 29 25.22 2.91 -16.32
CA LYS A 29 24.15 3.16 -15.39
C LYS A 29 24.65 4.35 -14.58
N GLU A 30 24.16 5.54 -14.93
CA GLU A 30 24.04 6.62 -13.98
C GLU A 30 23.40 5.95 -12.77
N THR A 31 24.24 5.72 -11.78
CA THR A 31 23.77 5.45 -10.44
C THR A 31 23.10 6.76 -10.12
N GLU A 32 21.79 6.82 -10.36
CA GLU A 32 20.94 7.89 -9.85
C GLU A 32 21.43 8.09 -8.42
N PRO A 33 21.93 9.29 -8.06
CA PRO A 33 22.32 9.53 -6.68
C PRO A 33 21.12 9.11 -5.82
N PRO A 34 21.32 8.38 -4.71
CA PRO A 34 20.20 7.93 -3.89
C PRO A 34 19.32 9.14 -3.67
N ARG A 35 18.10 9.07 -4.24
CA ARG A 35 17.18 10.20 -4.26
C ARG A 35 17.16 10.71 -2.82
N PRO A 36 17.54 11.98 -2.56
CA PRO A 36 17.68 12.47 -1.20
C PRO A 36 16.39 12.10 -0.49
N ALA A 37 16.49 11.38 0.63
CA ALA A 37 15.33 10.98 1.41
C ALA A 37 14.51 12.25 1.60
N SER A 38 13.33 12.30 0.99
CA SER A 38 12.53 13.50 0.98
C SER A 38 12.19 13.81 2.44
N ASP A 39 12.80 14.87 2.96
CA ASP A 39 12.47 15.44 4.24
C ASP A 39 11.14 16.22 4.12
N HIS A 40 10.10 15.48 3.74
CA HIS A 40 8.74 15.94 3.61
C HIS A 40 7.88 14.92 4.34
N SER A 41 7.47 15.21 5.58
CA SER A 41 6.19 14.88 6.25
C SER A 41 5.34 13.66 5.80
N GLU A 42 5.95 12.61 5.24
CA GLU A 42 5.26 11.49 4.65
C GLU A 42 5.03 10.43 5.71
N SER A 43 3.81 9.89 5.68
CA SER A 43 3.33 8.91 6.65
C SER A 43 3.85 7.51 6.26
N PHE A 44 3.15 6.46 6.67
CA PHE A 44 3.48 5.09 6.30
C PHE A 44 3.24 4.84 4.81
N THR A 45 4.07 3.97 4.23
CA THR A 45 3.96 3.49 2.85
C THR A 45 4.09 1.98 2.73
N PHE A 46 3.42 1.40 1.73
CA PHE A 46 3.53 0.02 1.28
C PHE A 46 3.81 -0.01 -0.23
N PHE A 47 4.96 -0.53 -0.68
CA PHE A 47 5.45 -0.40 -2.07
C PHE A 47 5.25 1.03 -2.63
N ASP A 48 5.70 2.03 -1.87
CA ASP A 48 5.58 3.47 -2.19
C ASP A 48 4.14 4.03 -2.27
N ILE A 49 3.13 3.20 -1.96
CA ILE A 49 1.75 3.64 -1.78
C ILE A 49 1.61 4.22 -0.36
N GLY A 50 1.44 5.54 -0.27
CA GLY A 50 1.21 6.28 0.97
C GLY A 50 -0.04 7.15 0.92
N LYS A 51 -0.27 7.90 2.00
CA LYS A 51 -1.46 8.77 2.19
C LYS A 51 -1.75 9.74 1.04
N ASN A 52 -0.72 10.11 0.27
CA ASN A 52 -0.83 11.10 -0.80
C ASN A 52 -0.82 10.49 -2.21
N THR A 53 -0.56 9.19 -2.33
CA THR A 53 -0.49 8.50 -3.62
C THR A 53 -1.87 8.51 -4.28
N ILE A 54 -1.95 9.00 -5.52
CA ILE A 54 -3.14 8.90 -6.34
C ILE A 54 -3.12 7.53 -7.02
N ILE A 55 -4.12 6.68 -6.76
CA ILE A 55 -4.24 5.37 -7.40
C ILE A 55 -4.71 5.55 -8.84
N SER A 56 -3.74 5.69 -9.74
CA SER A 56 -3.91 5.77 -11.20
C SER A 56 -3.82 4.39 -11.85
N GLY A 57 -4.12 4.30 -13.15
CA GLY A 57 -3.90 3.08 -13.93
C GLY A 57 -2.44 2.62 -13.90
N GLU A 58 -1.49 3.55 -13.96
CA GLU A 58 -0.04 3.26 -13.89
C GLU A 58 0.37 2.69 -12.53
N VAL A 59 -0.15 3.28 -11.44
CA VAL A 59 0.10 2.77 -10.08
C VAL A 59 -0.45 1.35 -9.93
N LYS A 60 -1.66 1.10 -10.47
CA LYS A 60 -2.23 -0.25 -10.50
C LYS A 60 -1.38 -1.22 -11.31
N GLU A 61 -0.95 -0.84 -12.50
CA GLU A 61 -0.09 -1.70 -13.33
C GLU A 61 1.24 -2.01 -12.63
N GLY A 62 1.83 -1.04 -11.94
CA GLY A 62 3.02 -1.24 -11.11
C GLY A 62 2.79 -2.24 -9.98
N LEU A 63 1.67 -2.14 -9.28
CA LEU A 63 1.28 -3.11 -8.27
C LEU A 63 1.06 -4.50 -8.88
N ASN A 64 0.40 -4.59 -10.04
CA ASN A 64 0.14 -5.86 -10.72
C ASN A 64 1.44 -6.57 -11.13
N LYS A 65 2.49 -5.82 -11.52
CA LYS A 65 3.82 -6.38 -11.82
C LYS A 65 4.48 -7.03 -10.58
N ILE A 66 4.19 -6.53 -9.38
CA ILE A 66 4.79 -7.00 -8.13
C ILE A 66 3.94 -8.09 -7.48
N LEU A 67 2.62 -7.87 -7.43
CA LEU A 67 1.64 -8.65 -6.67
C LEU A 67 0.85 -9.63 -7.55
N GLY A 68 0.88 -9.49 -8.87
CA GLY A 68 0.01 -10.24 -9.78
C GLY A 68 -1.35 -9.55 -9.96
N ASP A 69 -2.30 -10.25 -10.56
CA ASP A 69 -3.58 -9.66 -10.95
C ASP A 69 -4.44 -9.23 -9.75
N ASP A 70 -5.07 -8.06 -9.88
CA ASP A 70 -6.00 -7.53 -8.90
C ASP A 70 -7.44 -7.99 -9.14
N ALA A 71 -8.18 -8.22 -8.06
CA ALA A 71 -9.64 -8.20 -8.04
C ALA A 71 -10.11 -6.84 -7.53
N ILE A 72 -11.12 -6.26 -8.19
CA ILE A 72 -11.63 -4.93 -7.90
C ILE A 72 -13.05 -5.02 -7.31
N GLU A 73 -13.26 -4.39 -6.17
CA GLU A 73 -14.59 -4.24 -5.55
C GLU A 73 -14.94 -2.74 -5.40
N PRO A 74 -15.83 -2.20 -6.24
CA PRO A 74 -16.38 -0.86 -6.03
C PRO A 74 -17.41 -0.87 -4.90
N LYS A 75 -17.61 0.28 -4.25
CA LYS A 75 -18.65 0.48 -3.20
C LYS A 75 -18.65 -0.58 -2.11
N ASN A 76 -17.55 -0.67 -1.38
CA ASN A 76 -17.36 -1.68 -0.33
C ASN A 76 -17.65 -1.13 1.07
N ILE A 77 -17.80 -2.06 2.02
CA ILE A 77 -17.77 -1.78 3.46
C ILE A 77 -16.34 -1.56 3.93
N ILE A 78 -16.16 -0.68 4.93
CA ILE A 78 -14.88 -0.48 5.60
C ILE A 78 -15.02 -0.86 7.07
N ASP A 79 -14.44 -2.00 7.44
CA ASP A 79 -14.25 -2.38 8.84
C ASP A 79 -12.77 -2.26 9.22
N LEU A 80 -12.52 -1.40 10.21
CA LEU A 80 -11.20 -1.13 10.75
C LEU A 80 -10.79 -2.12 11.85
N GLU A 81 -11.74 -2.86 12.43
CA GLU A 81 -11.49 -3.78 13.54
C GLU A 81 -10.51 -4.89 13.11
N ILE A 82 -9.64 -5.27 14.04
CA ILE A 82 -8.62 -6.29 13.85
C ILE A 82 -8.46 -7.11 15.14
N ASN A 83 -7.84 -8.29 15.01
CA ASN A 83 -7.48 -9.20 16.11
C ASN A 83 -8.69 -9.79 16.86
N TYR A 84 -9.46 -8.98 17.58
CA TYR A 84 -10.68 -9.39 18.28
C TYR A 84 -11.68 -8.23 18.37
N LYS A 85 -12.95 -8.56 18.57
CA LYS A 85 -14.01 -7.56 18.73
C LYS A 85 -13.74 -6.64 19.93
N GLY A 86 -13.61 -5.33 19.69
CA GLY A 86 -13.31 -4.35 20.72
C GLY A 86 -11.82 -4.05 20.90
N PHE A 87 -10.94 -4.65 20.11
CA PHE A 87 -9.50 -4.34 20.13
C PHE A 87 -9.24 -2.85 19.91
N LEU A 88 -9.91 -2.24 18.91
CA LEU A 88 -9.78 -0.80 18.68
C LEU A 88 -10.32 0.02 19.84
N LYS A 89 -11.43 -0.39 20.47
CA LYS A 89 -12.00 0.33 21.62
C LYS A 89 -11.02 0.38 22.80
N GLU A 90 -10.31 -0.72 23.02
CA GLU A 90 -9.36 -0.86 24.13
C GLU A 90 -8.08 -0.06 23.91
N TYR A 91 -7.49 -0.13 22.70
CA TYR A 91 -6.15 0.41 22.46
C TYR A 91 -6.09 1.62 21.51
N PHE A 92 -7.13 1.85 20.70
CA PHE A 92 -7.17 2.87 19.66
C PHE A 92 -8.53 3.58 19.59
N ALA A 93 -8.93 4.23 20.68
CA ALA A 93 -10.25 4.87 20.82
C ALA A 93 -10.65 5.78 19.64
N ASP A 94 -9.70 6.50 19.05
CA ASP A 94 -9.94 7.32 17.86
C ASP A 94 -10.34 6.49 16.63
N LEU A 95 -9.66 5.35 16.41
CA LEU A 95 -9.98 4.43 15.31
C LEU A 95 -11.32 3.73 15.58
N ASP A 96 -11.63 3.37 16.82
CA ASP A 96 -12.94 2.82 17.19
C ASP A 96 -14.06 3.83 16.90
N LYS A 97 -13.88 5.11 17.26
CA LYS A 97 -14.83 6.18 16.94
C LYS A 97 -15.03 6.32 15.43
N LEU A 98 -13.95 6.21 14.65
CA LEU A 98 -14.01 6.28 13.20
C LEU A 98 -14.70 5.05 12.60
N ASN A 99 -14.39 3.85 13.11
CA ASN A 99 -15.03 2.60 12.68
C ASN A 99 -16.54 2.63 12.92
N LYS A 100 -16.97 3.16 14.06
CA LYS A 100 -18.39 3.36 14.38
C LYS A 100 -19.08 4.33 13.43
N LYS A 101 -18.41 5.40 13.02
CA LYS A 101 -18.95 6.36 12.04
C LYS A 101 -19.08 5.73 10.65
N LEU A 102 -18.08 4.98 10.22
CA LEU A 102 -18.10 4.24 8.94
C LEU A 102 -19.27 3.26 8.90
N ASN A 103 -19.51 2.55 10.01
CA ASN A 103 -20.50 1.48 10.09
C ASN A 103 -21.79 1.90 10.83
N SER A 104 -22.19 3.17 10.72
CA SER A 104 -23.46 3.67 11.27
C SER A 104 -24.51 3.90 10.16
N PRO A 105 -25.78 3.52 10.39
CA PRO A 105 -26.33 2.95 11.63
C PRO A 105 -25.93 1.48 11.86
N LEU A 106 -25.89 1.06 13.12
CA LEU A 106 -25.51 -0.31 13.50
C LEU A 106 -26.53 -1.32 12.97
N GLY A 107 -26.03 -2.45 12.45
CA GLY A 107 -26.86 -3.53 11.92
C GLY A 107 -27.22 -3.38 10.44
N GLU A 108 -26.85 -2.26 9.82
CA GLU A 108 -26.99 -2.06 8.38
C GLU A 108 -25.64 -2.23 7.67
N ARG A 109 -25.69 -2.71 6.42
CA ARG A 109 -24.52 -2.70 5.53
C ARG A 109 -24.33 -1.28 5.01
N VAL A 110 -23.26 -0.62 5.44
CA VAL A 110 -22.91 0.74 5.00
C VAL A 110 -21.79 0.66 3.96
N GLU A 111 -22.15 0.88 2.70
CA GLU A 111 -21.18 0.95 1.60
C GLU A 111 -20.65 2.37 1.43
N HIS A 112 -19.37 2.47 1.12
CA HIS A 112 -18.66 3.74 0.92
C HIS A 112 -18.24 3.94 -0.53
N ASN A 113 -18.18 5.20 -0.98
CA ASN A 113 -17.70 5.58 -2.32
C ASN A 113 -16.18 5.39 -2.42
N THR A 114 -15.81 4.13 -2.58
CA THR A 114 -14.45 3.61 -2.50
C THR A 114 -14.26 2.50 -3.51
N VAL A 115 -13.00 2.21 -3.80
CA VAL A 115 -12.59 1.03 -4.56
C VAL A 115 -11.59 0.26 -3.72
N LYS A 116 -11.78 -1.05 -3.65
CA LYS A 116 -10.88 -1.99 -3.01
C LYS A 116 -10.18 -2.81 -4.08
N LEU A 117 -8.85 -2.75 -4.07
CA LEU A 117 -7.98 -3.63 -4.85
C LEU A 117 -7.56 -4.79 -3.94
N MET A 118 -7.79 -6.01 -4.39
CA MET A 118 -7.43 -7.23 -3.67
C MET A 118 -6.45 -8.04 -4.51
N TYR A 119 -5.29 -8.34 -3.94
CA TYR A 119 -4.30 -9.22 -4.54
C TYR A 119 -4.28 -10.51 -3.74
N ARG A 120 -4.70 -11.60 -4.36
CA ARG A 120 -4.82 -12.93 -3.74
C ARG A 120 -3.89 -13.91 -4.44
N TYR A 121 -3.52 -14.98 -3.73
CA TYR A 121 -2.75 -16.09 -4.29
C TYR A 121 -1.48 -15.62 -5.00
N LEU A 122 -0.77 -14.66 -4.38
CA LEU A 122 0.38 -13.97 -4.98
C LEU A 122 1.33 -15.03 -5.59
N GLN A 123 1.31 -15.09 -6.92
CA GLN A 123 1.89 -16.19 -7.70
C GLN A 123 3.42 -16.11 -7.71
N ASN A 124 3.94 -14.92 -7.45
CA ASN A 124 5.36 -14.69 -7.31
C ASN A 124 5.85 -15.35 -6.00
N LYS A 125 6.63 -16.43 -6.13
CA LYS A 125 7.20 -17.17 -4.99
C LYS A 125 8.17 -16.34 -4.14
N ASN A 126 8.57 -15.15 -4.61
CA ASN A 126 9.50 -14.26 -3.92
C ASN A 126 8.83 -13.22 -3.01
N VAL A 127 7.49 -13.10 -3.00
CA VAL A 127 6.79 -12.22 -2.05
C VAL A 127 6.28 -13.00 -0.84
N SER A 128 6.55 -12.46 0.35
CA SER A 128 6.18 -13.05 1.66
C SER A 128 4.70 -12.89 2.02
N PHE A 129 3.88 -12.31 1.13
CA PHE A 129 2.47 -12.03 1.37
C PHE A 129 1.59 -13.06 0.65
N ASP A 130 0.40 -13.34 1.18
CA ASP A 130 -0.66 -14.12 0.52
C ASP A 130 -1.87 -13.27 0.17
N TYR A 131 -2.08 -12.17 0.90
CA TYR A 131 -3.15 -11.23 0.68
C TYR A 131 -2.69 -9.78 0.86
N VAL A 132 -3.07 -8.94 -0.09
CA VAL A 132 -2.95 -7.48 0.03
C VAL A 132 -4.28 -6.85 -0.36
N GLU A 133 -4.75 -5.95 0.49
CA GLU A 133 -5.92 -5.11 0.25
C GLU A 133 -5.52 -3.64 0.27
N ILE A 134 -5.89 -2.90 -0.77
CA ILE A 134 -5.74 -1.44 -0.82
C ILE A 134 -7.11 -0.84 -1.07
N VAL A 135 -7.65 -0.12 -0.09
CA VAL A 135 -8.91 0.63 -0.21
C VAL A 135 -8.58 2.10 -0.43
N TYR A 136 -9.18 2.72 -1.45
CA TYR A 136 -9.02 4.14 -1.74
C TYR A 136 -10.38 4.83 -1.98
N SER A 137 -10.44 6.11 -1.67
CA SER A 137 -11.65 6.94 -1.86
C SER A 137 -11.84 7.29 -3.34
N GLU A 138 -13.05 7.18 -3.87
CA GLU A 138 -13.34 7.61 -5.25
C GLU A 138 -13.27 9.13 -5.41
N PHE A 139 -13.54 9.90 -4.36
CA PHE A 139 -13.47 11.37 -4.39
C PHE A 139 -12.05 11.90 -4.59
N THR A 140 -11.06 11.25 -3.96
CA THR A 140 -9.67 11.73 -3.94
C THR A 140 -8.71 10.84 -4.72
N ARG A 141 -9.12 9.60 -5.01
CA ARG A 141 -8.28 8.51 -5.49
C ARG A 141 -7.09 8.19 -4.59
N LYS A 142 -7.16 8.56 -3.30
CA LYS A 142 -6.07 8.33 -2.33
C LYS A 142 -6.42 7.17 -1.37
N PRO A 143 -5.43 6.38 -0.93
CA PRO A 143 -5.62 5.31 0.03
C PRO A 143 -6.27 5.80 1.32
N VAL A 144 -7.17 4.98 1.87
CA VAL A 144 -7.76 5.16 3.19
C VAL A 144 -7.37 4.03 4.15
N LEU A 145 -7.12 2.83 3.61
CA LEU A 145 -6.75 1.64 4.36
C LEU A 145 -5.89 0.71 3.49
N ILE A 146 -4.84 0.14 4.08
CA ILE A 146 -4.06 -0.94 3.48
C ILE A 146 -3.99 -2.09 4.47
N LYS A 147 -4.34 -3.31 4.04
CA LYS A 147 -4.20 -4.54 4.81
C LYS A 147 -3.26 -5.50 4.09
N VAL A 148 -2.37 -6.15 4.82
CA VAL A 148 -1.39 -7.09 4.27
C VAL A 148 -1.30 -8.29 5.18
N HIS A 149 -1.53 -9.48 4.65
CA HIS A 149 -1.35 -10.73 5.37
C HIS A 149 -0.12 -11.47 4.83
N PHE A 150 0.58 -12.17 5.72
CA PHE A 150 1.84 -12.82 5.43
C PHE A 150 1.68 -14.35 5.41
N LYS A 151 2.32 -15.00 4.42
CA LYS A 151 2.37 -16.47 4.29
C LYS A 151 3.13 -17.16 5.43
N LYS A 152 4.12 -16.48 6.02
CA LYS A 152 5.09 -17.02 6.99
C LYS A 152 5.58 -15.93 7.95
N ASP A 153 6.32 -16.36 8.97
CA ASP A 153 6.92 -15.53 10.04
C ASP A 153 7.41 -14.14 9.55
N GLY A 154 6.78 -13.11 10.11
CA GLY A 154 7.04 -11.69 9.82
C GLY A 154 8.29 -11.13 10.50
N SER A 155 9.18 -11.94 11.09
CA SER A 155 10.37 -11.45 11.81
C SER A 155 11.23 -10.47 10.99
N LYS A 156 11.48 -10.77 9.70
CA LYS A 156 12.19 -9.84 8.79
C LYS A 156 11.43 -8.53 8.54
N THR A 157 10.10 -8.59 8.57
CA THR A 157 9.22 -7.42 8.44
C THR A 157 9.33 -6.52 9.66
N ILE A 158 9.44 -7.08 10.88
CA ILE A 158 9.61 -6.29 12.11
C ILE A 158 10.87 -5.42 12.02
N GLU A 159 12.00 -6.02 11.64
CA GLU A 159 13.27 -5.30 11.52
C GLU A 159 13.19 -4.20 10.47
N THR A 160 12.59 -4.51 9.31
CA THR A 160 12.39 -3.53 8.23
C THR A 160 11.53 -2.35 8.70
N LEU A 161 10.43 -2.61 9.43
CA LEU A 161 9.56 -1.56 9.97
C LEU A 161 10.26 -0.74 11.05
N LYS A 162 11.06 -1.37 11.91
CA LYS A 162 11.87 -0.67 12.93
C LYS A 162 12.90 0.25 12.30
N GLN A 163 13.60 -0.21 11.26
CA GLN A 163 14.55 0.60 10.51
C GLN A 163 13.87 1.80 9.83
N LYS A 164 12.67 1.57 9.25
CA LYS A 164 11.95 2.60 8.48
C LYS A 164 11.21 3.62 9.36
N TYR A 165 10.63 3.18 10.47
CA TYR A 165 9.69 4.00 11.27
C TYR A 165 10.10 4.15 12.75
N GLY A 166 11.24 3.59 13.17
CA GLY A 166 11.74 3.68 14.54
C GLY A 166 11.17 2.61 15.47
N THR A 167 11.36 2.78 16.77
CA THR A 167 10.92 1.82 17.79
C THR A 167 9.39 1.80 17.90
N PRO A 168 8.72 0.62 17.80
CA PRO A 168 7.29 0.51 17.99
C PRO A 168 6.88 0.58 19.45
N GLU A 169 5.64 0.99 19.69
CA GLU A 169 4.92 0.67 20.91
C GLU A 169 4.39 -0.78 20.84
N VAL A 170 4.23 -1.43 22.01
CA VAL A 170 3.89 -2.86 22.10
C VAL A 170 2.60 -3.05 22.90
N ILE A 171 1.68 -3.86 22.38
CA ILE A 171 0.45 -4.28 23.06
C ILE A 171 0.49 -5.81 23.19
N ASN A 172 0.37 -6.32 24.42
CA ASN A 172 0.23 -7.75 24.68
C ASN A 172 -1.22 -8.03 25.06
N TRP A 173 -1.93 -8.82 24.26
CA TRP A 173 -3.39 -8.96 24.40
C TRP A 173 -3.90 -10.42 24.39
N GLY A 174 -3.02 -11.42 24.21
CA GLY A 174 -3.43 -12.83 24.21
C GLY A 174 -2.30 -13.81 24.52
N GLY A 175 -1.50 -13.53 25.56
CA GLY A 175 -0.38 -14.37 25.98
C GLY A 175 0.90 -14.20 25.15
N GLU A 176 1.83 -15.16 25.22
CA GLU A 176 3.16 -15.07 24.61
C GLU A 176 3.15 -14.90 23.08
N ASN A 177 2.12 -15.44 22.41
CA ASN A 177 2.05 -15.49 20.95
C ASN A 177 1.15 -14.42 20.33
N SER A 178 0.40 -13.64 21.14
CA SER A 178 -0.54 -12.63 20.63
C SER A 178 -0.14 -11.24 21.11
N LYS A 179 0.54 -10.53 20.22
CA LYS A 179 1.00 -9.16 20.45
C LYS A 179 0.79 -8.32 19.21
N SER A 180 0.72 -7.02 19.41
CA SER A 180 0.73 -6.04 18.32
C SER A 180 1.87 -5.05 18.54
N LEU A 181 2.59 -4.74 17.47
CA LEU A 181 3.53 -3.63 17.40
C LEU A 181 2.86 -2.51 16.63
N TYR A 182 2.97 -1.27 17.09
CA TYR A 182 2.37 -0.16 16.36
C TYR A 182 3.24 1.10 16.35
N TRP A 183 2.97 1.92 15.34
CA TRP A 183 3.58 3.21 15.12
C TRP A 183 2.49 4.24 14.86
N LYS A 184 2.69 5.46 15.34
CA LYS A 184 1.85 6.62 15.06
C LYS A 184 2.71 7.68 14.35
N LYS A 185 2.23 8.17 13.21
CA LYS A 185 2.92 9.23 12.46
C LYS A 185 1.89 10.09 11.74
N ASN A 186 1.95 11.41 11.93
CA ASN A 186 1.07 12.36 11.23
C ASN A 186 -0.44 12.05 11.32
N ASN A 187 -0.90 11.63 12.50
CA ASN A 187 -2.26 11.14 12.79
C ASN A 187 -2.64 9.83 12.11
N ASP A 188 -1.75 9.16 11.38
CA ASP A 188 -2.00 7.83 10.84
C ASP A 188 -1.43 6.76 11.79
N VAL A 189 -1.90 5.52 11.62
CA VAL A 189 -1.50 4.39 12.47
C VAL A 189 -1.08 3.22 11.60
N LEU A 190 0.06 2.60 11.93
CA LEU A 190 0.47 1.30 11.40
C LEU A 190 0.45 0.30 12.54
N ILE A 191 -0.25 -0.82 12.35
CA ILE A 191 -0.33 -1.92 13.31
C ILE A 191 0.16 -3.19 12.65
N LEU A 192 1.16 -3.83 13.25
CA LEU A 192 1.63 -5.17 12.93
C LEU A 192 1.13 -6.11 14.03
N SER A 193 0.23 -7.03 13.72
CA SER A 193 -0.29 -8.01 14.68
C SER A 193 0.28 -9.39 14.41
N PHE A 194 0.50 -10.13 15.49
CA PHE A 194 0.71 -11.58 15.49
C PHE A 194 -0.57 -12.21 16.02
N VAL A 195 -1.29 -12.92 15.16
CA VAL A 195 -2.58 -13.53 15.47
C VAL A 195 -2.45 -15.03 15.21
N PRO A 196 -2.88 -15.91 16.13
CA PRO A 196 -2.90 -17.34 15.85
C PRO A 196 -3.89 -17.65 14.72
N ASP A 197 -3.45 -18.45 13.74
CA ASP A 197 -4.33 -19.06 12.74
C ASP A 197 -5.25 -20.10 13.41
N GLN A 198 -6.13 -20.70 12.60
CA GLN A 198 -7.05 -21.76 13.07
C GLN A 198 -6.33 -22.99 13.66
N PHE A 199 -5.02 -23.14 13.45
CA PHE A 199 -4.17 -24.21 13.98
C PHE A 199 -3.22 -23.71 15.10
N GLY A 200 -3.38 -22.47 15.56
CA GLY A 200 -2.56 -21.85 16.61
C GLY A 200 -1.18 -21.35 16.14
N LYS A 201 -0.88 -21.38 14.83
CA LYS A 201 0.37 -20.83 14.30
C LYS A 201 0.26 -19.32 14.14
N PRO A 202 1.27 -18.54 14.53
CA PRO A 202 1.20 -17.09 14.40
C PRO A 202 1.20 -16.68 12.93
N GLU A 203 0.10 -16.12 12.47
CA GLU A 203 0.00 -15.34 11.25
C GLU A 203 0.34 -13.88 11.56
N CYS A 204 1.07 -13.28 10.63
CA CYS A 204 1.46 -11.88 10.73
C CYS A 204 0.57 -11.06 9.79
N GLN A 205 0.08 -9.93 10.27
CA GLN A 205 -0.69 -8.99 9.46
C GLN A 205 -0.27 -7.55 9.72
N ILE A 206 -0.24 -6.73 8.67
CA ILE A 206 -0.07 -5.27 8.75
C ILE A 206 -1.38 -4.61 8.37
N ASN A 207 -1.77 -3.61 9.15
CA ASN A 207 -2.84 -2.68 8.82
C ASN A 207 -2.30 -1.25 8.89
N ILE A 208 -2.50 -0.46 7.83
CA ILE A 208 -2.16 0.96 7.75
C ILE A 208 -3.45 1.76 7.63
N TYR A 209 -3.71 2.60 8.63
CA TYR A 209 -4.90 3.44 8.73
C TYR A 209 -4.55 4.89 8.43
N PHE A 210 -5.06 5.41 7.32
CA PHE A 210 -4.91 6.83 6.97
C PHE A 210 -6.08 7.63 7.56
N LYS A 211 -6.02 7.96 8.84
CA LYS A 211 -7.16 8.52 9.61
C LYS A 211 -7.73 9.78 8.96
N ASN A 212 -6.85 10.71 8.55
CA ASN A 212 -7.28 11.94 7.89
C ASN A 212 -7.97 11.68 6.55
N ALA A 213 -7.59 10.61 5.83
CA ALA A 213 -8.21 10.26 4.56
C ALA A 213 -9.60 9.63 4.76
N LEU A 214 -9.75 8.80 5.79
CA LEU A 214 -11.04 8.24 6.22
C LEU A 214 -12.02 9.33 6.70
N GLU A 215 -11.55 10.32 7.46
CA GLU A 215 -12.39 11.46 7.86
C GLU A 215 -12.88 12.27 6.65
N LYS A 216 -11.97 12.56 5.70
CA LYS A 216 -12.33 13.25 4.46
C LYS A 216 -13.31 12.47 3.59
N LEU A 217 -13.20 11.13 3.56
CA LEU A 217 -14.17 10.27 2.88
C LEU A 217 -15.56 10.48 3.47
N LEU A 218 -15.71 10.37 4.80
CA LEU A 218 -16.99 10.57 5.49
C LEU A 218 -17.57 11.97 5.25
N GLU A 219 -16.73 13.01 5.30
CA GLU A 219 -17.16 14.38 5.00
C GLU A 219 -17.67 14.56 3.57
N ALA A 220 -16.99 13.94 2.59
CA ALA A 220 -17.39 14.01 1.19
C ALA A 220 -18.74 13.29 0.95
N GLU A 221 -18.92 12.11 1.54
CA GLU A 221 -20.18 11.36 1.47
C GLU A 221 -21.34 12.12 2.11
N GLN A 222 -21.11 12.76 3.26
CA GLN A 222 -22.12 13.58 3.92
C GLN A 222 -22.53 14.78 3.05
N LYS A 223 -21.57 15.48 2.44
CA LYS A 223 -21.84 16.59 1.51
C LYS A 223 -22.65 16.14 0.30
N GLU A 224 -22.33 14.98 -0.28
CA GLU A 224 -23.07 14.41 -1.40
C GLU A 224 -24.51 14.03 -1.02
N LYS A 225 -24.70 13.42 0.15
CA LYS A 225 -26.03 13.09 0.71
C LYS A 225 -26.87 14.36 0.91
N GLU A 226 -26.29 15.41 1.47
CA GLU A 226 -26.98 16.70 1.68
C GLU A 226 -27.35 17.39 0.36
N LYS A 227 -26.43 17.39 -0.62
CA LYS A 227 -26.69 17.94 -1.95
C LYS A 227 -27.85 17.20 -2.63
N THR A 228 -27.80 15.87 -2.64
CA THR A 228 -28.86 15.01 -3.20
C THR A 228 -30.21 15.27 -2.53
N ARG A 229 -30.23 15.40 -1.19
CA ARG A 229 -31.45 15.72 -0.44
C ARG A 229 -32.03 17.08 -0.85
N ARG A 230 -31.20 18.13 -0.95
CA ARG A 230 -31.63 19.48 -1.37
C ARG A 230 -32.20 19.49 -2.78
N GLU A 231 -31.57 18.77 -3.71
CA GLU A 231 -32.04 18.63 -5.09
C GLU A 231 -33.41 17.95 -5.17
N ARG A 232 -33.62 16.86 -4.42
CA ARG A 232 -34.92 16.18 -4.32
C ARG A 232 -36.00 17.10 -3.77
N THR A 233 -35.72 17.88 -2.73
CA THR A 233 -36.70 18.83 -2.16
C THR A 233 -37.06 19.95 -3.15
N LYS A 234 -36.11 20.44 -3.95
CA LYS A 234 -36.39 21.45 -5.00
C LYS A 234 -37.26 20.87 -6.11
N SER A 235 -36.93 19.69 -6.62
CA SER A 235 -37.71 19.02 -7.67
C SER A 235 -39.13 18.65 -7.22
N GLY A 236 -39.31 18.28 -5.95
CA GLY A 236 -40.64 18.01 -5.40
C GLY A 236 -41.51 19.26 -5.29
N LYS A 237 -40.92 20.45 -5.04
CA LYS A 237 -41.65 21.72 -5.00
C LYS A 237 -42.06 22.26 -6.38
N THR A 238 -41.45 21.78 -7.45
CA THR A 238 -41.80 22.16 -8.83
C THR A 238 -42.80 21.21 -9.49
N ALA A 239 -43.11 20.08 -8.84
CA ALA A 239 -44.03 19.06 -9.34
C ALA A 239 -45.47 19.20 -8.82
N PHE A 240 -45.70 20.13 -7.88
CA PHE A 240 -46.99 20.52 -7.32
C PHE A 240 -47.12 22.04 -7.39
#